data_AF-A0A943C1G8-F1
#
_entry.id   AF-A0A943C1G8-F1
#
_cell.length_a   1.000
_cell.length_b   1.000
_cell.length_c   1.000
_cell.angle_alpha   90.00
_cell.angle_beta   90.00
_cell.angle_gamma   90.00
#
_symmetry.space_group_name_H-M   'P 1'
#
loop_
_entity.id
_entity.type
_entity.pdbx_description
1 polymer ?
#
loop_
_entity_poly.entity_id
_entity_poly.type
_entity_poly.pdbx_seq_one_letter_code
_entity_poly.pdbx_strand_id
1 'polypeptide(L)'
;MKAYIVSVALERAGRMPQGELGEKLKQQENLALYRYMNQDYALQEIGEVFTEKQIPFLPLKGSVLREEYPEPWLRTSGDIDILVHEQDVKRASQVLMEICGFSREGGDKKDISFMRDECVHVKLHRNLIRTDLIQALQTREIWAHAAKSESDYRYEMAGGTGQSQN
;
A
#
# COMPACT_ATOMS: atom_id res chain seq x y z
N MET A 1 -9.35 13.66 12.68
CA MET A 1 -10.18 12.44 12.58
C MET A 1 -10.87 12.44 11.21
N LYS A 2 -10.87 11.32 10.47
CA LYS A 2 -11.43 11.27 9.10
C LYS A 2 -12.97 11.21 9.16
N ALA A 3 -13.64 11.94 8.26
CA ALA A 3 -15.10 12.11 8.30
C ALA A 3 -15.88 10.79 8.18
N TYR A 4 -15.43 9.85 7.34
CA TYR A 4 -16.09 8.55 7.19
C TYR A 4 -16.01 7.69 8.47
N ILE A 5 -14.94 7.82 9.28
CA ILE A 5 -14.83 7.08 10.56
C ILE A 5 -15.90 7.58 11.53
N VAL A 6 -16.11 8.91 11.57
CA VAL A 6 -17.17 9.52 12.37
C VAL A 6 -18.54 9.06 11.87
N SER A 7 -18.73 9.03 10.55
CA SER A 7 -19.97 8.56 9.92
C SER A 7 -20.32 7.12 10.34
N VAL A 8 -19.37 6.20 10.23
CA VAL A 8 -19.55 4.79 10.65
C VAL A 8 -19.86 4.68 12.14
N ALA A 9 -19.18 5.48 12.98
CA ALA A 9 -19.45 5.49 14.42
C ALA A 9 -20.85 6.01 14.74
N LEU A 10 -21.31 7.06 14.06
CA LEU A 10 -22.66 7.62 14.22
C LEU A 10 -23.73 6.64 13.75
N GLU A 11 -23.52 5.96 12.63
CA GLU A 11 -24.42 4.93 12.13
C GLU A 11 -24.54 3.76 13.10
N ARG A 12 -23.41 3.22 13.58
CA ARG A 12 -23.38 2.15 14.59
C ARG A 12 -24.05 2.55 15.90
N ALA A 13 -24.00 3.84 16.26
CA ALA A 13 -24.67 4.38 17.43
C ALA A 13 -26.16 4.71 17.21
N GLY A 14 -26.69 4.56 15.98
CA GLY A 14 -28.06 4.99 15.64
C GLY A 14 -28.27 6.50 15.73
N ARG A 15 -27.20 7.30 15.58
CA ARG A 15 -27.17 8.77 15.76
C ARG A 15 -26.83 9.51 14.48
N MET A 16 -27.09 8.90 13.33
CA MET A 16 -26.82 9.54 12.05
C MET A 16 -27.64 10.82 11.91
N PRO A 17 -27.03 11.99 11.65
CA PRO A 17 -27.76 13.24 11.42
C PRO A 17 -28.68 13.11 10.21
N GLN A 18 -29.86 13.72 10.27
CA GLN A 18 -30.74 13.84 9.11
C GLN A 18 -30.35 15.05 8.24
N GLY A 19 -30.76 15.01 6.97
CA GLY A 19 -30.52 16.08 6.01
C GLY A 19 -29.09 16.12 5.48
N GLU A 20 -28.69 17.31 4.99
CA GLU A 20 -27.46 17.52 4.21
C GLU A 20 -26.18 17.00 4.91
N LEU A 21 -26.09 17.15 6.24
CA LEU A 21 -24.93 16.69 6.98
C LEU A 21 -24.81 15.16 6.96
N GLY A 22 -25.92 14.44 7.08
CA GLY A 22 -25.97 12.99 7.00
C GLY A 22 -25.55 12.48 5.62
N GLU A 23 -26.08 13.11 4.58
CA GLU A 23 -25.75 12.79 3.19
C GLU A 23 -24.27 13.03 2.88
N LYS A 24 -23.69 14.16 3.31
CA LYS A 24 -22.26 14.43 3.14
C LYS A 24 -21.38 13.40 3.85
N LEU A 25 -21.76 12.98 5.05
CA LEU A 25 -21.03 11.95 5.79
C LEU A 25 -21.07 10.59 5.07
N LYS A 26 -22.24 10.20 4.53
CA LYS A 26 -22.37 9.00 3.66
C LYS A 26 -21.58 9.10 2.36
N GLN A 27 -21.54 10.26 1.73
CA GLN A 27 -20.67 10.48 0.57
C GLN A 27 -19.19 10.27 0.92
N GLN A 28 -18.74 10.68 2.10
CA GLN A 28 -17.36 10.43 2.54
C GLN A 28 -17.07 8.94 2.76
N GLU A 29 -18.03 8.15 3.27
CA GLU A 29 -17.91 6.69 3.35
C GLU A 29 -17.75 6.07 1.96
N ASN A 30 -18.63 6.42 1.01
CA ASN A 30 -18.58 5.91 -0.35
C ASN A 30 -17.25 6.26 -1.04
N LEU A 31 -16.75 7.48 -0.85
CA LEU A 31 -15.44 7.88 -1.38
C LEU A 31 -14.29 7.10 -0.74
N ALA A 32 -14.37 6.78 0.55
CA ALA A 32 -13.37 5.97 1.24
C ALA A 32 -13.35 4.53 0.69
N LEU A 33 -14.53 3.92 0.52
CA LEU A 33 -14.70 2.60 -0.06
C LEU A 33 -14.19 2.55 -1.50
N TYR A 34 -14.59 3.52 -2.33
CA TYR A 34 -14.14 3.63 -3.73
C TYR A 34 -12.62 3.73 -3.84
N ARG A 35 -11.98 4.59 -3.03
CA ARG A 35 -10.52 4.70 -2.99
C ARG A 35 -9.85 3.40 -2.57
N TYR A 36 -10.40 2.73 -1.56
CA TYR A 36 -9.89 1.43 -1.10
C TYR A 36 -9.96 0.40 -2.23
N MET A 37 -11.11 0.25 -2.90
CA MET A 37 -11.29 -0.72 -3.97
C MET A 37 -10.30 -0.47 -5.11
N ASN A 38 -10.14 0.78 -5.55
CA ASN A 38 -9.19 1.11 -6.62
C ASN A 38 -7.74 0.80 -6.23
N GLN A 39 -7.36 1.07 -4.97
CA GLN A 39 -6.02 0.73 -4.48
C GLN A 39 -5.82 -0.79 -4.34
N ASP A 40 -6.85 -1.51 -3.93
CA ASP A 40 -6.80 -2.97 -3.77
C ASP A 40 -6.67 -3.68 -5.12
N TYR A 41 -7.52 -3.34 -6.09
CA TYR A 41 -7.43 -3.87 -7.45
C TYR A 41 -6.08 -3.57 -8.09
N ALA A 42 -5.58 -2.33 -7.95
CA ALA A 42 -4.26 -1.98 -8.47
C ALA A 42 -3.14 -2.79 -7.81
N LEU A 43 -3.20 -3.02 -6.50
CA LEU A 43 -2.18 -3.81 -5.80
C LEU A 43 -2.23 -5.29 -6.21
N GLN A 44 -3.42 -5.85 -6.41
CA GLN A 44 -3.59 -7.21 -6.92
C GLN A 44 -3.00 -7.36 -8.32
N GLU A 45 -3.38 -6.47 -9.25
CA GLU A 45 -2.85 -6.43 -10.62
C GLU A 45 -1.32 -6.28 -10.64
N ILE A 46 -0.77 -5.32 -9.88
CA ILE A 46 0.69 -5.15 -9.77
C ILE A 46 1.34 -6.43 -9.25
N GLY A 47 0.73 -7.08 -8.25
CA GLY A 47 1.25 -8.31 -7.68
C GLY A 47 1.27 -9.48 -8.66
N GLU A 48 0.22 -9.63 -9.47
CA GLU A 48 0.16 -10.64 -10.54
C GLU A 48 1.23 -10.38 -11.59
N VAL A 49 1.32 -9.15 -12.11
CA VAL A 49 2.27 -8.80 -13.16
C VAL A 49 3.72 -8.89 -12.65
N PHE A 50 4.00 -8.44 -11.42
CA PHE A 50 5.34 -8.56 -10.84
C PHE A 50 5.72 -10.03 -10.61
N THR A 51 4.77 -10.87 -10.20
CA THR A 51 4.98 -12.32 -10.09
C THR A 51 5.30 -12.93 -11.46
N GLU A 52 4.50 -12.62 -12.49
CA GLU A 52 4.73 -13.11 -13.86
C GLU A 52 6.10 -12.68 -14.41
N LYS A 53 6.52 -11.44 -14.13
CA LYS A 53 7.82 -10.89 -14.55
C LYS A 53 8.96 -11.25 -13.60
N GLN A 54 8.72 -12.07 -12.58
CA GLN A 54 9.72 -12.52 -11.61
C GLN A 54 10.43 -11.34 -10.94
N ILE A 55 9.65 -10.37 -10.46
CA ILE A 55 10.10 -9.18 -9.75
C ILE A 55 9.73 -9.36 -8.27
N PRO A 56 10.68 -9.68 -7.38
CA PRO A 56 10.43 -9.72 -5.95
C PRO A 56 9.94 -8.37 -5.43
N PHE A 57 8.83 -8.38 -4.69
CA PHE A 57 8.24 -7.16 -4.14
C PHE A 57 7.64 -7.37 -2.75
N LEU A 58 7.67 -6.31 -1.96
CA LEU A 58 7.12 -6.26 -0.61
C LEU A 58 6.17 -5.07 -0.51
N PRO A 59 4.83 -5.29 -0.46
CA PRO A 59 3.88 -4.26 -0.10
C PRO A 59 4.15 -3.74 1.32
N LEU A 60 3.94 -2.45 1.57
CA LEU A 60 4.30 -1.81 2.84
C LEU A 60 3.20 -0.91 3.40
N LYS A 61 3.38 -0.54 4.66
CA LYS A 61 2.58 0.48 5.37
C LYS A 61 1.07 0.17 5.30
N GLY A 62 0.27 1.13 4.86
CA GLY A 62 -1.18 1.06 4.93
C GLY A 62 -1.82 0.10 3.94
N SER A 63 -1.09 -0.44 2.95
CA SER A 63 -1.60 -1.57 2.16
C SER A 63 -1.57 -2.90 2.92
N VAL A 64 -0.68 -3.03 3.89
CA VAL A 64 -0.58 -4.23 4.75
C VAL A 64 -1.36 -4.05 6.05
N LEU A 65 -1.20 -2.91 6.72
CA LEU A 65 -1.83 -2.65 8.03
C LEU A 65 -3.36 -2.55 7.98
N ARG A 66 -3.97 -2.48 6.79
CA ARG A 66 -5.43 -2.37 6.67
C ARG A 66 -6.16 -3.65 7.06
N GLU A 67 -5.51 -4.81 6.94
CA GLU A 67 -6.10 -6.10 7.30
C GLU A 67 -6.34 -6.24 8.82
N GLU A 68 -5.66 -5.44 9.64
CA GLU A 68 -5.85 -5.39 11.09
C GLU A 68 -7.07 -4.54 11.51
N TYR A 69 -7.73 -3.86 10.57
CA TYR A 69 -8.92 -3.06 10.86
C TYR A 69 -10.17 -3.92 10.73
N PRO A 70 -11.25 -3.63 11.50
CA PRO A 70 -12.52 -4.36 11.39
C PRO A 70 -13.08 -4.39 9.96
N GLU A 71 -12.79 -3.34 9.19
CA GLU A 71 -13.09 -3.25 7.76
C GLU A 71 -11.86 -2.58 7.09
N PRO A 72 -11.23 -3.18 6.06
CA PRO A 72 -9.98 -2.65 5.50
C PRO A 72 -10.08 -1.21 4.97
N TRP A 73 -11.23 -0.83 4.42
CA TRP A 73 -11.47 0.52 3.92
C TRP A 73 -11.52 1.59 5.02
N LEU A 74 -11.64 1.20 6.30
CA LEU A 74 -11.50 2.13 7.43
C LEU A 74 -10.07 2.66 7.58
N ARG A 75 -9.09 1.96 7.01
CA ARG A 75 -7.69 2.37 6.98
C ARG A 75 -7.31 2.97 5.62
N THR A 76 -8.00 4.02 5.18
CA THR A 76 -7.62 4.63 3.89
C THR A 76 -6.16 5.12 3.87
N SER A 77 -5.43 4.75 2.81
CA SER A 77 -4.05 5.19 2.55
C SER A 77 -4.03 6.16 1.37
N GLY A 78 -3.02 7.03 1.30
CA GLY A 78 -2.87 7.93 0.14
C GLY A 78 -2.29 7.19 -1.06
N ASP A 79 -1.29 6.37 -0.79
CA ASP A 79 -0.40 5.71 -1.73
C ASP A 79 -0.32 4.21 -1.42
N ILE A 80 -0.09 3.42 -2.47
CA ILE A 80 0.36 2.04 -2.40
C ILE A 80 1.89 2.07 -2.32
N ASP A 81 2.46 1.71 -1.18
CA ASP A 81 3.91 1.62 -1.02
C ASP A 81 4.38 0.20 -1.34
N ILE A 82 5.33 0.09 -2.27
CA ILE A 82 5.93 -1.20 -2.66
C ILE A 82 7.45 -1.07 -2.60
N LEU A 83 8.13 -1.96 -1.89
CA LEU A 83 9.58 -2.10 -1.92
C LEU A 83 9.99 -3.19 -2.91
N VAL A 84 10.98 -2.88 -3.74
CA VAL A 84 11.67 -3.84 -4.62
C VAL A 84 13.16 -3.80 -4.35
N HIS A 85 13.91 -4.81 -4.79
CA HIS A 85 15.37 -4.74 -4.75
C HIS A 85 15.86 -3.61 -5.67
N GLU A 86 16.96 -2.94 -5.28
CA GLU A 86 17.55 -1.83 -6.07
C GLU A 86 17.79 -2.23 -7.53
N GLN A 87 18.27 -3.46 -7.77
CA GLN A 87 18.52 -3.98 -9.12
C GLN A 87 17.26 -4.12 -9.98
N ASP A 88 16.09 -4.26 -9.35
CA ASP A 88 14.80 -4.49 -10.01
C ASP A 88 14.01 -3.20 -10.25
N VAL A 89 14.41 -2.07 -9.65
CA VAL A 89 13.70 -0.78 -9.73
C VAL A 89 13.41 -0.35 -11.17
N LYS A 90 14.39 -0.47 -12.06
CA LYS A 90 14.23 -0.09 -13.47
C LYS A 90 13.20 -0.98 -14.17
N ARG A 91 13.27 -2.30 -13.94
CA ARG A 91 12.37 -3.29 -14.53
C ARG A 91 10.94 -3.14 -14.00
N ALA A 92 10.79 -2.98 -12.69
CA ALA A 92 9.52 -2.70 -12.03
C ALA A 92 8.88 -1.39 -12.53
N SER A 93 9.67 -0.33 -12.71
CA SER A 93 9.19 0.94 -13.26
C SER A 93 8.66 0.78 -14.69
N GLN A 94 9.37 0.04 -15.55
CA GLN A 94 8.92 -0.23 -16.92
C GLN A 94 7.62 -1.03 -16.93
N VAL A 95 7.53 -2.08 -16.11
CA VAL A 95 6.32 -2.89 -15.98
C VAL A 95 5.11 -2.05 -15.53
N LEU A 96 5.29 -1.18 -14.51
CA LEU A 96 4.23 -0.29 -14.05
C LEU A 96 3.73 0.62 -15.18
N MET A 97 4.63 1.14 -16.01
CA MET A 97 4.27 2.06 -17.10
C MET A 97 3.67 1.36 -18.31
N GLU A 98 4.30 0.29 -18.78
CA GLU A 98 4.01 -0.34 -20.07
C GLU A 98 2.90 -1.40 -19.97
N ILE A 99 2.75 -2.04 -18.80
CA ILE A 99 1.78 -3.13 -18.60
C ILE A 99 0.62 -2.67 -17.72
N CYS A 100 0.92 -2.07 -16.57
CA CYS A 100 -0.11 -1.63 -15.62
C CYS A 100 -0.67 -0.23 -15.95
N GLY A 101 -0.15 0.46 -16.98
CA GLY A 101 -0.70 1.74 -17.45
C GLY A 101 -0.48 2.94 -16.52
N PHE A 102 0.50 2.89 -15.62
CA PHE A 102 0.82 4.01 -14.74
C PHE A 102 1.67 5.09 -15.44
N SER A 103 1.44 6.35 -15.09
CA SER A 103 2.30 7.47 -15.48
C SER A 103 3.26 7.82 -14.35
N ARG A 104 4.54 8.04 -14.69
CA ARG A 104 5.56 8.47 -13.72
C ARG A 104 5.42 9.96 -13.41
N GLU A 105 5.29 10.31 -12.14
CA GLU A 105 5.15 11.71 -11.68
C GLU A 105 6.47 12.34 -11.23
N GLY A 106 7.45 11.52 -10.83
CA GLY A 106 8.73 12.00 -10.31
C GLY A 106 9.41 10.96 -9.45
N GLY A 107 10.48 11.35 -8.75
CA GLY A 107 11.15 10.46 -7.81
C GLY A 107 12.53 10.99 -7.40
N ASP A 108 13.07 10.38 -6.35
CA ASP A 108 14.40 10.67 -5.83
C ASP A 108 15.19 9.37 -5.55
N LYS A 109 16.20 9.44 -4.67
CA LYS A 109 17.03 8.29 -4.28
C LYS A 109 16.30 7.26 -3.41
N LYS A 110 15.14 7.59 -2.87
CA LYS A 110 14.35 6.75 -1.97
C LYS A 110 13.25 6.02 -2.74
N ASP A 111 12.47 6.76 -3.52
CA ASP A 111 11.30 6.22 -4.21
C ASP A 111 10.99 6.93 -5.53
N ILE A 112 10.16 6.28 -6.34
CA ILE A 112 9.61 6.82 -7.58
C ILE A 112 8.09 6.84 -7.44
N SER A 113 7.48 7.98 -7.76
CA SER A 113 6.03 8.17 -7.71
C SER A 113 5.39 7.89 -9.07
N PHE A 114 4.29 7.15 -9.03
CA PHE A 114 3.45 6.81 -10.17
C PHE A 114 1.98 7.09 -9.88
N MET A 115 1.23 7.43 -10.91
CA MET A 115 -0.21 7.71 -10.85
C MET A 115 -0.96 7.02 -11.98
N ARG A 116 -2.15 6.53 -11.69
CA ARG A 116 -3.12 6.03 -12.68
C ARG A 116 -4.51 6.59 -12.40
N ASP A 117 -5.21 6.99 -13.47
CA ASP A 117 -6.60 7.47 -13.47
C ASP A 117 -6.89 8.55 -12.41
N GLU A 118 -5.91 9.39 -12.11
CA GLU A 118 -5.97 10.47 -11.09
C GLU A 118 -6.37 10.00 -9.66
N CYS A 119 -6.43 8.70 -9.41
CA CYS A 119 -7.00 8.15 -8.18
C CYS A 119 -6.12 7.10 -7.50
N VAL A 120 -5.18 6.48 -8.21
CA VAL A 120 -4.27 5.48 -7.65
C VAL A 120 -2.84 5.97 -7.73
N HIS A 121 -2.25 6.24 -6.57
CA HIS A 121 -0.83 6.53 -6.44
C HIS A 121 -0.05 5.29 -5.99
N VAL A 122 1.07 5.03 -6.65
CA VAL A 122 2.05 4.01 -6.25
C VAL A 122 3.37 4.70 -5.95
N LYS A 123 3.97 4.38 -4.79
CA LYS A 123 5.36 4.69 -4.50
C LYS A 123 6.19 3.44 -4.58
N LEU A 124 7.04 3.38 -5.60
CA LEU A 124 8.02 2.31 -5.76
C LEU A 124 9.28 2.67 -5.00
N HIS A 125 9.42 2.10 -3.80
CA HIS A 125 10.58 2.25 -2.95
C HIS A 125 11.70 1.36 -3.46
N ARG A 126 12.88 1.96 -3.56
CA ARG A 126 14.14 1.22 -3.62
C ARG A 126 14.80 1.11 -2.25
N ASN A 127 14.46 2.06 -1.36
CA ASN A 127 14.98 2.18 -0.01
C ASN A 127 13.95 2.85 0.91
N LEU A 128 14.00 2.58 2.22
CA LEU A 128 13.08 3.20 3.19
C LEU A 128 13.64 4.43 3.90
N ILE A 129 14.97 4.53 4.00
CA ILE A 129 15.69 5.63 4.67
C ILE A 129 16.48 6.46 3.66
N ARG A 130 16.58 7.77 3.89
CA ARG A 130 17.23 8.76 3.01
C ARG A 130 18.77 8.86 3.14
N THR A 131 19.35 8.30 4.21
CA THR A 131 20.79 8.37 4.50
C THR A 131 21.51 7.13 3.97
N ASP A 132 22.55 7.35 3.17
CA ASP A 132 23.33 6.35 2.44
C ASP A 132 23.96 5.24 3.30
N LEU A 133 24.61 5.58 4.41
CA LEU A 133 25.33 4.60 5.24
C LEU A 133 24.38 3.63 5.96
N ILE A 134 23.23 4.13 6.38
CA ILE A 134 22.20 3.37 7.11
C ILE A 134 21.34 2.57 6.12
N GLN A 135 21.17 3.08 4.90
CA GLN A 135 20.32 2.51 3.86
C GLN A 135 20.76 1.11 3.42
N ALA A 136 22.04 0.91 3.11
CA ALA A 136 22.53 -0.38 2.59
C ALA A 136 22.41 -1.52 3.62
N LEU A 137 22.71 -1.23 4.89
CA LEU A 137 22.57 -2.20 5.98
C LEU A 137 21.11 -2.59 6.20
N GLN A 138 20.21 -1.61 6.19
CA GLN A 138 18.79 -1.86 6.46
C GLN A 138 18.05 -2.55 5.32
N THR A 139 18.32 -2.22 4.05
CA THR A 139 17.62 -2.91 2.95
C THR A 139 17.94 -4.41 2.97
N ARG A 140 19.20 -4.78 3.24
CA ARG A 140 19.59 -6.18 3.44
C ARG A 140 18.87 -6.80 4.64
N GLU A 141 18.79 -6.10 5.76
CA GLU A 141 18.09 -6.57 6.96
C GLU A 141 16.60 -6.76 6.72
N ILE A 142 15.92 -5.85 6.00
CA ILE A 142 14.50 -5.96 5.67
C ILE A 142 14.24 -7.23 4.87
N TRP A 143 15.01 -7.47 3.81
CA TRP A 143 14.85 -8.68 3.00
C TRP A 143 15.25 -9.96 3.74
N ALA A 144 16.14 -9.89 4.72
CA ALA A 144 16.46 -11.03 5.59
C ALA A 144 15.33 -11.40 6.56
N HIS A 145 14.46 -10.45 6.90
CA HIS A 145 13.29 -10.66 7.76
C HIS A 145 11.97 -10.70 6.97
N ALA A 146 12.04 -10.67 5.64
CA ALA A 146 10.88 -10.81 4.79
C ALA A 146 10.65 -12.30 4.49
N ALA A 147 9.43 -12.78 4.71
CA ALA A 147 9.01 -14.12 4.32
C ALA A 147 8.33 -14.07 2.95
N LYS A 148 8.53 -15.11 2.13
CA LYS A 148 7.71 -15.31 0.93
C LYS A 148 6.28 -15.62 1.33
N SER A 149 5.31 -15.06 0.62
CA SER A 149 3.93 -15.52 0.70
C SER A 149 3.76 -16.80 -0.12
N GLU A 150 2.51 -17.25 -0.36
CA GLU A 150 2.24 -18.39 -1.25
C GLU A 150 2.78 -18.20 -2.68
N SER A 151 3.03 -16.96 -3.11
CA SER A 151 3.75 -16.63 -4.34
C SER A 151 5.25 -16.46 -4.07
N ASP A 152 6.09 -17.06 -4.91
CA ASP A 152 7.55 -17.00 -4.81
C ASP A 152 8.15 -15.58 -4.87
N TYR A 153 7.38 -14.59 -5.32
CA TYR A 153 7.84 -13.24 -5.60
C TYR A 153 7.15 -12.15 -4.76
N ARG A 154 6.07 -12.49 -4.05
CA ARG A 154 5.44 -11.58 -3.09
C ARG A 154 5.98 -11.88 -1.70
N TYR A 155 6.45 -10.84 -1.03
CA TYR A 155 6.99 -10.93 0.33
C TYR A 155 6.06 -10.23 1.32
N GLU A 156 6.17 -10.68 2.57
CA GLU A 156 5.52 -10.10 3.73
C GLU A 156 6.56 -9.98 4.85
N MET A 157 6.38 -9.04 5.77
CA MET A 157 7.26 -8.96 6.94
C MET A 157 7.01 -10.20 7.80
N ALA A 158 8.05 -11.00 8.09
CA ALA A 158 7.90 -12.12 8.99
C ALA A 158 7.48 -11.59 10.37
N GLY A 159 6.33 -12.06 10.86
CA GLY A 159 5.85 -11.69 12.19
C GLY A 159 6.94 -11.99 13.21
N GLY A 160 7.33 -10.99 13.98
CA GLY A 160 8.23 -11.19 15.11
C GLY A 160 7.52 -12.06 16.13
N THR A 161 7.65 -13.38 16.03
CA THR A 161 7.34 -14.26 17.15
C THR A 161 8.42 -13.99 18.19
N GLY A 162 8.17 -13.00 19.04
CA GLY A 162 8.69 -13.00 20.40
C GLY A 162 8.12 -14.21 21.11
N GLN A 163 8.65 -15.39 20.82
CA GLN A 163 8.63 -16.47 21.79
C GLN A 163 9.54 -16.00 22.92
N SER A 164 8.93 -15.41 23.94
CA SER A 164 9.49 -15.39 25.28
C SER A 164 9.77 -16.85 25.63
N GLN A 165 11.03 -17.27 25.51
CA GLN A 165 11.49 -18.50 26.12
C GLN A 165 11.41 -18.29 27.62
N ASN A 166 10.53 -19.06 28.26
CA ASN A 166 10.58 -19.36 29.69
C ASN A 166 11.89 -20.09 30.01
#